data_AF-E8MDS2-F1
#
_entry.id   AF-E8MDS2-F1
#
_cell.length_a   1.000
_cell.length_b   1.000
_cell.length_c   1.000
_cell.angle_alpha   90.00
_cell.angle_beta   90.00
_cell.angle_gamma   90.00
#
_symmetry.space_group_name_H-M   'P 1'
#
loop_
_entity.id
_entity.type
_entity.pdbx_description
1 polymer ?
#
loop_
_entity_poly.entity_id
_entity_poly.type
_entity_poly.pdbx_seq_one_letter_code
_entity_poly.pdbx_strand_id
1 'polypeptide(L)'
;MKYHPYTALLTVAVLAGCNSGSNSEDEQTQAAARFVKLNHEGTPLTDEEQLMTKQNSDWSCVIDSSSNLTWQVAQANGDFAFDSTYYWADRQINNREFAQASCNLDGDCNTDNLVNVANQQQLCGHTDWRLPTRNEWKTILDAQKFDADKRQSPIDSFFFPYMEANFDEAYWTATFTQYPDGHDINPVEGDWQGSNATVGSAYVMWMADDFAYERMPPRSTNEPRLSLLVRGNTIADELDDTIAEITVEMKPEINAEGNEDATWQQRFVKRGEHGQPLRDQNAEQWHCTQDNHYSSALPNTDILWQRVSQDSALMSFSQAEAYVAEINQLTLCGRNDWRLPTETELKSLYIDAFAFNMEGFSYRAGYSQSIFNDTLVAENSYYWTQTEDLYDPENESIAVAFQDEWSESSGRPHTETHRVRLISTSRAQ
;
A
#
# COMPACT_ATOMS: atom_id res chain seq x y z
N MET A 1 62.60 -52.72 -6.74
CA MET A 1 62.11 -53.12 -5.39
C MET A 1 60.66 -52.68 -5.27
N LYS A 2 59.80 -53.64 -4.89
CA LYS A 2 58.43 -53.53 -4.35
C LYS A 2 57.30 -52.93 -5.22
N TYR A 3 56.48 -53.88 -5.68
CA TYR A 3 55.07 -53.86 -6.06
C TYR A 3 54.14 -53.00 -5.18
N HIS A 4 53.04 -52.49 -5.77
CA HIS A 4 51.63 -52.77 -5.39
C HIS A 4 50.67 -52.47 -6.57
N PRO A 5 49.67 -53.33 -6.87
CA PRO A 5 48.70 -53.13 -7.95
C PRO A 5 47.35 -52.59 -7.45
N TYR A 6 46.60 -51.90 -8.30
CA TYR A 6 45.15 -51.72 -8.12
C TYR A 6 44.41 -52.29 -9.33
N THR A 7 43.57 -53.26 -9.04
CA THR A 7 42.61 -53.95 -9.91
C THR A 7 41.44 -53.01 -10.20
N ALA A 8 41.18 -52.70 -11.48
CA ALA A 8 39.94 -52.06 -11.91
C ALA A 8 39.03 -53.11 -12.55
N LEU A 9 37.87 -53.33 -11.92
CA LEU A 9 36.78 -54.15 -12.45
C LEU A 9 36.14 -53.46 -13.66
N LEU A 10 36.00 -54.20 -14.75
CA LEU A 10 35.06 -53.90 -15.83
C LEU A 10 33.63 -54.10 -15.31
N THR A 11 32.75 -53.12 -15.49
CA THR A 11 31.31 -53.38 -15.53
C THR A 11 30.69 -52.51 -16.61
N VAL A 12 29.90 -53.17 -17.44
CA VAL A 12 29.27 -52.70 -18.68
C VAL A 12 28.25 -51.61 -18.38
N ALA A 13 28.41 -50.43 -18.96
CA ALA A 13 27.36 -49.42 -19.03
C ALA A 13 26.69 -49.48 -20.40
N VAL A 14 25.39 -49.71 -20.37
CA VAL A 14 24.48 -49.77 -21.51
C VAL A 14 24.46 -48.42 -22.21
N LEU A 15 24.62 -48.43 -23.54
CA LEU A 15 24.36 -47.30 -24.42
C LEU A 15 22.87 -46.95 -24.37
N ALA A 16 22.53 -45.84 -23.73
CA ALA A 16 21.26 -45.15 -23.98
C ALA A 16 21.52 -44.07 -25.04
N GLY A 17 20.97 -44.30 -26.23
CA GLY A 17 20.86 -43.27 -27.27
C GLY A 17 19.86 -42.19 -26.87
N CYS A 18 20.05 -41.01 -27.44
CA CYS A 18 19.27 -39.78 -27.26
C CYS A 18 17.75 -39.98 -27.36
N ASN A 19 17.01 -39.20 -26.56
CA ASN A 19 15.85 -38.48 -27.10
C ASN A 19 15.80 -37.08 -26.47
N SER A 20 16.20 -36.08 -27.23
CA SER A 20 16.05 -34.66 -26.93
C SER A 20 14.67 -34.22 -27.44
N GLY A 21 13.72 -34.06 -26.53
CA GLY A 21 12.39 -33.55 -26.85
C GLY A 21 11.39 -33.83 -25.73
N SER A 22 11.43 -33.06 -24.64
CA SER A 22 10.30 -32.97 -23.70
C SER A 22 10.30 -31.73 -22.78
N ASN A 23 11.11 -30.68 -23.01
CA ASN A 23 11.14 -29.56 -22.05
C ASN A 23 9.88 -28.69 -22.06
N SER A 24 9.24 -28.45 -23.22
CA SER A 24 8.14 -27.48 -23.31
C SER A 24 6.80 -27.99 -22.77
N GLU A 25 6.49 -29.28 -22.96
CA GLU A 25 5.23 -29.86 -22.48
C GLU A 25 5.28 -30.09 -20.95
N ASP A 26 6.43 -30.53 -20.41
CA ASP A 26 6.61 -30.70 -18.96
C ASP A 26 6.61 -29.35 -18.22
N GLU A 27 7.25 -28.31 -18.78
CA GLU A 27 7.22 -26.94 -18.23
C GLU A 27 5.81 -26.33 -18.26
N GLN A 28 5.06 -26.53 -19.35
CA GLN A 28 3.67 -26.07 -19.45
C GLN A 28 2.74 -26.82 -18.50
N THR A 29 2.96 -28.12 -18.29
CA THR A 29 2.17 -28.94 -17.35
C THR A 29 2.44 -28.54 -15.90
N GLN A 30 3.68 -28.22 -15.55
CA GLN A 30 4.05 -27.76 -14.21
C GLN A 30 3.60 -26.31 -13.96
N ALA A 31 3.67 -25.43 -14.96
CA ALA A 31 3.14 -24.08 -14.86
C ALA A 31 1.60 -24.06 -14.80
N ALA A 32 0.90 -24.94 -15.52
CA ALA A 32 -0.54 -25.15 -15.42
C ALA A 32 -0.98 -25.75 -14.07
N ALA A 33 -0.08 -26.41 -13.33
CA ALA A 33 -0.37 -26.84 -11.96
C ALA A 33 -0.32 -25.67 -10.94
N ARG A 34 0.39 -24.59 -11.27
CA ARG A 34 0.48 -23.38 -10.44
C ARG A 34 -0.59 -22.36 -10.82
N PHE A 35 -0.70 -22.06 -12.11
CA PHE A 35 -1.58 -21.03 -12.64
C PHE A 35 -2.85 -21.62 -13.22
N VAL A 36 -4.00 -21.07 -12.84
CA VAL A 36 -5.32 -21.49 -13.34
C VAL A 36 -5.97 -20.33 -14.08
N LYS A 37 -6.23 -20.50 -15.38
CA LYS A 37 -6.93 -19.51 -16.21
C LYS A 37 -8.42 -19.47 -15.87
N LEU A 38 -8.96 -18.27 -15.73
CA LEU A 38 -10.37 -18.01 -15.45
C LEU A 38 -11.03 -17.28 -16.62
N ASN A 39 -12.27 -17.65 -16.93
CA ASN A 39 -13.10 -16.90 -17.86
C ASN A 39 -13.50 -15.52 -17.29
N HIS A 40 -14.26 -14.75 -18.07
CA HIS A 40 -14.72 -13.41 -17.68
C HIS A 40 -15.65 -13.36 -16.46
N GLU A 41 -16.28 -14.49 -16.08
CA GLU A 41 -17.08 -14.60 -14.86
C GLU A 41 -16.29 -15.12 -13.65
N GLY A 42 -14.98 -15.37 -13.80
CA GLY A 42 -14.13 -15.90 -12.73
C GLY A 42 -14.21 -17.42 -12.54
N THR A 43 -14.81 -18.14 -13.48
CA THR A 43 -14.88 -19.61 -13.44
C THR A 43 -13.63 -20.20 -14.08
N PRO A 44 -12.99 -21.22 -13.47
CA PRO A 44 -11.89 -21.94 -14.10
C PRO A 44 -12.27 -22.48 -15.47
N LEU A 45 -11.41 -22.26 -16.46
CA LEU A 45 -11.56 -22.87 -17.78
C LEU A 45 -11.39 -24.40 -17.71
N THR A 46 -11.93 -25.12 -18.70
CA THR A 46 -11.81 -26.57 -18.78
C THR A 46 -10.35 -27.02 -18.91
N ASP A 47 -10.04 -28.27 -18.53
CA ASP A 47 -8.68 -28.84 -18.61
C ASP A 47 -8.04 -28.68 -20.00
N GLU A 48 -8.84 -28.77 -21.07
CA GLU A 48 -8.36 -28.57 -22.44
C GLU A 48 -8.02 -27.09 -22.70
N GLU A 49 -8.90 -26.17 -22.29
CA GLU A 49 -8.73 -24.72 -22.46
C GLU A 49 -7.60 -24.14 -21.61
N GLN A 50 -7.26 -24.78 -20.48
CA GLN A 50 -6.08 -24.41 -19.68
C GLN A 50 -4.78 -24.50 -20.50
N LEU A 51 -4.71 -25.48 -21.41
CA LEU A 51 -3.55 -25.77 -22.26
C LEU A 51 -3.54 -24.97 -23.57
N MET A 52 -4.57 -24.17 -23.83
CA MET A 52 -4.68 -23.37 -25.05
C MET A 52 -4.04 -21.99 -24.91
N THR A 53 -3.52 -21.47 -26.02
CA THR A 53 -3.03 -20.09 -26.13
C THR A 53 -4.20 -19.10 -26.24
N LYS A 54 -3.91 -17.80 -26.05
CA LYS A 54 -4.90 -16.72 -26.11
C LYS A 54 -5.65 -16.60 -27.44
N GLN A 55 -5.11 -17.21 -28.51
CA GLN A 55 -5.78 -17.27 -29.81
C GLN A 55 -6.98 -18.23 -29.82
N ASN A 56 -6.94 -19.29 -29.01
CA ASN A 56 -7.91 -20.39 -29.04
C ASN A 56 -8.73 -20.50 -27.74
N SER A 57 -8.35 -19.77 -26.69
CA SER A 57 -9.00 -19.75 -25.39
C SER A 57 -8.93 -18.35 -24.82
N ASP A 58 -10.06 -17.85 -24.31
CA ASP A 58 -10.19 -16.48 -23.83
C ASP A 58 -10.34 -16.45 -22.31
N TRP A 59 -9.26 -16.12 -21.61
CA TRP A 59 -9.27 -15.90 -20.17
C TRP A 59 -9.05 -14.43 -19.82
N SER A 60 -9.72 -13.97 -18.77
CA SER A 60 -9.62 -12.59 -18.29
C SER A 60 -8.77 -12.48 -17.03
N CYS A 61 -8.60 -13.58 -16.30
CA CYS A 61 -7.83 -13.62 -15.07
C CYS A 61 -7.05 -14.93 -14.92
N VAL A 62 -6.07 -14.93 -14.03
CA VAL A 62 -5.25 -16.09 -13.67
C VAL A 62 -5.13 -16.17 -12.15
N ILE A 63 -5.43 -17.32 -11.57
CA ILE A 63 -5.12 -17.62 -10.16
C ILE A 63 -3.68 -18.12 -10.07
N ASP A 64 -2.88 -17.54 -9.18
CA ASP A 64 -1.59 -18.08 -8.75
C ASP A 64 -1.76 -18.91 -7.47
N SER A 65 -1.73 -20.24 -7.60
CA SER A 65 -1.94 -21.15 -6.47
C SER A 65 -0.85 -21.08 -5.40
N SER A 66 0.34 -20.53 -5.70
CA SER A 66 1.41 -20.41 -4.70
C SER A 66 1.20 -19.25 -3.73
N SER A 67 0.59 -18.15 -4.20
CA SER A 67 0.31 -16.94 -3.41
C SER A 67 -1.16 -16.84 -3.03
N ASN A 68 -2.02 -17.65 -3.67
CA ASN A 68 -3.47 -17.57 -3.59
C ASN A 68 -4.03 -16.21 -4.04
N LEU A 69 -3.29 -15.52 -4.91
CA LEU A 69 -3.69 -14.27 -5.54
C LEU A 69 -4.38 -14.56 -6.88
N THR A 70 -5.33 -13.72 -7.27
CA THR A 70 -5.88 -13.71 -8.62
C THR A 70 -5.46 -12.43 -9.32
N TRP A 71 -4.90 -12.58 -10.52
CA TRP A 71 -4.39 -11.50 -11.32
C TRP A 71 -5.30 -11.23 -12.50
N GLN A 72 -5.50 -9.95 -12.80
CA GLN A 72 -6.03 -9.53 -14.08
C GLN A 72 -5.08 -9.99 -15.19
N VAL A 73 -5.64 -10.32 -16.35
CA VAL A 73 -4.87 -10.46 -17.59
C VAL A 73 -5.29 -9.33 -18.51
N ALA A 74 -4.32 -8.56 -19.01
CA ALA A 74 -4.58 -7.51 -19.99
C ALA A 74 -5.25 -8.10 -21.24
N GLN A 75 -6.01 -7.28 -21.97
CA GLN A 75 -6.75 -7.68 -23.17
C GLN A 75 -6.21 -6.97 -24.41
N ALA A 76 -6.53 -7.47 -25.60
CA ALA A 76 -6.12 -6.82 -26.84
C ALA A 76 -6.81 -5.45 -27.08
N ASN A 77 -7.96 -5.23 -26.46
CA ASN A 77 -8.78 -4.03 -26.57
C ASN A 77 -9.77 -3.93 -25.38
N GLY A 78 -10.56 -2.85 -25.36
CA GLY A 78 -11.52 -2.58 -24.30
C GLY A 78 -10.89 -1.90 -23.08
N ASP A 79 -11.63 -1.88 -21.98
CA ASP A 79 -11.31 -1.12 -20.78
C ASP A 79 -10.00 -1.57 -20.11
N PHE A 80 -9.63 -2.84 -20.29
CA PHE A 80 -8.42 -3.45 -19.73
C PHE A 80 -7.38 -3.78 -20.81
N ALA A 81 -7.27 -2.93 -21.84
CA ALA A 81 -6.35 -3.13 -22.94
C ALA A 81 -4.88 -3.03 -22.49
N PHE A 82 -4.01 -3.84 -23.09
CA PHE A 82 -2.58 -3.92 -22.74
C PHE A 82 -1.80 -2.63 -23.01
N ASP A 83 -2.29 -1.78 -23.91
CA ASP A 83 -1.68 -0.51 -24.31
C ASP A 83 -2.25 0.69 -23.53
N SER A 84 -3.07 0.43 -22.51
CA SER A 84 -3.61 1.48 -21.64
C SER A 84 -2.61 1.92 -20.58
N THR A 85 -2.45 3.23 -20.43
CA THR A 85 -1.57 3.86 -19.45
C THR A 85 -2.36 4.76 -18.51
N TYR A 86 -1.89 4.87 -17.27
CA TYR A 86 -2.59 5.50 -16.16
C TYR A 86 -1.66 6.44 -15.40
N TYR A 87 -2.18 7.58 -14.98
CA TYR A 87 -1.61 8.29 -13.85
C TYR A 87 -1.90 7.53 -12.56
N TRP A 88 -1.04 7.70 -11.56
CA TRP A 88 -1.19 6.97 -10.30
C TRP A 88 -2.23 7.64 -9.39
N ALA A 89 -3.07 6.86 -8.71
CA ALA A 89 -4.21 7.27 -7.88
C ALA A 89 -5.17 8.29 -8.52
N ASP A 90 -5.50 9.39 -7.83
CA ASP A 90 -6.49 10.42 -8.22
C ASP A 90 -5.94 11.45 -9.22
N ARG A 91 -4.74 11.21 -9.74
CA ARG A 91 -3.98 12.19 -10.51
C ARG A 91 -4.57 12.43 -11.89
N GLN A 92 -4.36 13.64 -12.39
CA GLN A 92 -4.81 14.13 -13.70
C GLN A 92 -3.64 14.82 -14.43
N ILE A 93 -3.82 15.07 -15.74
CA ILE A 93 -2.84 15.58 -16.72
C ILE A 93 -1.75 16.53 -16.16
N ASN A 94 -0.52 16.33 -16.64
CA ASN A 94 0.64 17.17 -16.40
C ASN A 94 0.90 18.21 -17.54
N ASN A 95 1.56 19.32 -17.19
CA ASN A 95 1.84 20.48 -18.04
C ASN A 95 3.21 20.48 -18.77
N ARG A 96 4.10 19.46 -18.63
CA ARG A 96 5.16 19.23 -19.66
C ARG A 96 5.11 17.83 -20.26
N GLU A 97 5.27 17.88 -21.58
CA GLU A 97 5.96 16.94 -22.45
C GLU A 97 5.34 15.53 -22.63
N PHE A 98 4.48 15.51 -23.66
CA PHE A 98 4.28 14.52 -24.73
C PHE A 98 3.55 13.20 -24.48
N ALA A 99 3.43 12.66 -23.27
CA ALA A 99 2.61 11.47 -23.04
C ALA A 99 1.47 11.78 -22.06
N GLN A 100 0.25 11.90 -22.61
CA GLN A 100 -0.96 11.87 -21.79
C GLN A 100 -1.28 10.40 -21.49
N ALA A 101 -1.74 10.13 -20.26
CA ALA A 101 -2.33 8.84 -19.96
C ALA A 101 -3.48 8.58 -20.95
N SER A 102 -3.51 7.37 -21.49
CA SER A 102 -4.45 6.97 -22.55
C SER A 102 -5.01 5.61 -22.21
N CYS A 103 -6.33 5.52 -22.12
CA CYS A 103 -7.07 4.33 -21.73
C CYS A 103 -8.45 4.36 -22.38
N ASN A 104 -9.16 3.24 -22.36
CA ASN A 104 -10.53 3.15 -22.90
C ASN A 104 -11.60 3.34 -21.81
N LEU A 105 -11.21 3.75 -20.59
CA LEU A 105 -12.14 3.95 -19.48
C LEU A 105 -12.99 5.20 -19.69
N ASP A 106 -14.22 5.16 -19.21
CA ASP A 106 -15.02 6.37 -18.99
C ASP A 106 -14.38 7.19 -17.86
N GLY A 107 -14.03 8.46 -18.12
CA GLY A 107 -13.46 9.37 -17.12
C GLY A 107 -11.95 9.56 -17.25
N ASP A 108 -11.27 9.77 -16.12
CA ASP A 108 -9.82 10.02 -16.09
C ASP A 108 -9.04 8.71 -16.24
N CYS A 109 -7.96 8.73 -17.01
CA CYS A 109 -7.01 7.61 -17.12
C CYS A 109 -6.05 7.61 -15.94
N ASN A 110 -6.56 7.18 -14.79
CA ASN A 110 -5.79 7.01 -13.57
C ASN A 110 -6.14 5.70 -12.84
N THR A 111 -5.30 5.28 -11.91
CA THR A 111 -5.43 3.95 -11.30
C THR A 111 -6.64 3.85 -10.36
N ASP A 112 -7.07 4.95 -9.73
CA ASP A 112 -8.30 4.94 -8.92
C ASP A 112 -9.52 4.64 -9.80
N ASN A 113 -9.60 5.27 -10.98
CA ASN A 113 -10.68 4.99 -11.93
C ASN A 113 -10.58 3.56 -12.51
N LEU A 114 -9.36 3.07 -12.81
CA LEU A 114 -9.14 1.69 -13.25
C LEU A 114 -9.68 0.67 -12.24
N VAL A 115 -9.33 0.83 -10.96
CA VAL A 115 -9.79 -0.02 -9.87
C VAL A 115 -11.31 0.08 -9.71
N ASN A 116 -11.87 1.28 -9.73
CA ASN A 116 -13.31 1.50 -9.64
C ASN A 116 -14.07 0.82 -10.78
N VAL A 117 -13.61 0.95 -12.03
CA VAL A 117 -14.23 0.31 -13.18
C VAL A 117 -14.15 -1.21 -13.08
N ALA A 118 -13.00 -1.77 -12.73
CA ALA A 118 -12.86 -3.22 -12.54
C ALA A 118 -13.83 -3.78 -11.48
N ASN A 119 -13.97 -3.08 -10.36
CA ASN A 119 -14.88 -3.48 -9.28
C ASN A 119 -16.36 -3.29 -9.65
N GLN A 120 -16.71 -2.23 -10.37
CA GLN A 120 -18.08 -2.00 -10.84
C GLN A 120 -18.51 -3.02 -11.89
N GLN A 121 -17.61 -3.38 -12.80
CA GLN A 121 -17.85 -4.40 -13.82
C GLN A 121 -17.80 -5.83 -13.28
N GLN A 122 -17.42 -5.99 -12.01
CA GLN A 122 -17.17 -7.29 -11.41
C GLN A 122 -16.18 -8.11 -12.25
N LEU A 123 -15.01 -7.55 -12.61
CA LEU A 123 -14.02 -8.23 -13.44
C LEU A 123 -13.74 -9.63 -12.87
N CYS A 124 -13.98 -10.68 -13.67
CA CYS A 124 -13.89 -12.07 -13.23
C CYS A 124 -14.78 -12.41 -12.01
N GLY A 125 -15.97 -11.80 -11.93
CA GLY A 125 -16.94 -12.02 -10.85
C GLY A 125 -16.60 -11.37 -9.51
N HIS A 126 -15.62 -10.46 -9.47
CA HIS A 126 -15.04 -9.94 -8.22
C HIS A 126 -15.08 -8.42 -8.09
N THR A 127 -15.20 -7.93 -6.86
CA THR A 127 -15.34 -6.48 -6.52
C THR A 127 -14.28 -5.99 -5.54
N ASP A 128 -13.21 -6.75 -5.37
CA ASP A 128 -12.09 -6.54 -4.44
C ASP A 128 -10.75 -6.38 -5.17
N TRP A 129 -10.78 -5.88 -6.41
CA TRP A 129 -9.58 -5.55 -7.19
C TRP A 129 -8.88 -4.32 -6.64
N ARG A 130 -7.55 -4.34 -6.69
CA ARG A 130 -6.67 -3.26 -6.27
C ARG A 130 -5.37 -3.28 -7.07
N LEU A 131 -4.56 -2.23 -6.93
CA LEU A 131 -3.17 -2.27 -7.37
C LEU A 131 -2.36 -3.29 -6.55
N PRO A 132 -1.37 -3.97 -7.16
CA PRO A 132 -0.47 -4.88 -6.48
C PRO A 132 0.65 -4.15 -5.73
N THR A 133 1.15 -4.74 -4.66
CA THR A 133 2.44 -4.35 -4.05
C THR A 133 3.61 -4.83 -4.91
N ARG A 134 4.85 -4.40 -4.63
CA ARG A 134 6.02 -5.00 -5.30
C ARG A 134 6.20 -6.46 -4.92
N ASN A 135 5.96 -6.81 -3.65
CA ASN A 135 6.06 -8.18 -3.18
C ASN A 135 5.03 -9.11 -3.84
N GLU A 136 3.85 -8.62 -4.19
CA GLU A 136 2.87 -9.37 -4.98
C GLU A 136 3.34 -9.55 -6.41
N TRP A 137 3.82 -8.49 -7.08
CA TRP A 137 4.41 -8.62 -8.41
C TRP A 137 5.51 -9.69 -8.45
N LYS A 138 6.41 -9.70 -7.46
CA LYS A 138 7.47 -10.71 -7.33
C LYS A 138 6.95 -12.14 -7.28
N THR A 139 5.69 -12.40 -6.94
CA THR A 139 5.17 -13.77 -6.96
C THR A 139 5.04 -14.29 -8.39
N ILE A 140 4.61 -13.47 -9.35
CA ILE A 140 4.37 -13.90 -10.74
C ILE A 140 5.54 -13.64 -11.69
N LEU A 141 6.60 -12.96 -11.21
CA LEU A 141 7.80 -12.68 -12.00
C LEU A 141 8.90 -13.73 -11.78
N ASP A 142 9.64 -14.03 -12.86
CA ASP A 142 10.76 -14.97 -12.89
C ASP A 142 11.88 -14.43 -13.81
N ALA A 143 13.02 -14.10 -13.20
CA ALA A 143 14.18 -13.54 -13.91
C ALA A 143 14.73 -14.50 -14.98
N GLN A 144 14.51 -15.81 -14.85
CA GLN A 144 14.95 -16.78 -15.84
C GLN A 144 14.15 -16.69 -17.15
N LYS A 145 12.97 -16.08 -17.13
CA LYS A 145 12.12 -15.87 -18.32
C LYS A 145 12.49 -14.60 -19.10
N PHE A 146 13.27 -13.70 -18.50
CA PHE A 146 13.71 -12.49 -19.17
C PHE A 146 14.72 -12.79 -20.29
N ASP A 147 14.49 -12.25 -21.47
CA ASP A 147 15.38 -12.35 -22.62
C ASP A 147 15.33 -11.06 -23.44
N ALA A 148 16.35 -10.21 -23.28
CA ALA A 148 16.41 -8.93 -23.97
C ALA A 148 16.50 -9.06 -25.50
N ASP A 149 17.16 -10.09 -26.04
CA ASP A 149 17.30 -10.29 -27.48
C ASP A 149 15.96 -10.68 -28.12
N LYS A 150 15.13 -11.42 -27.38
CA LYS A 150 13.79 -11.82 -27.81
C LYS A 150 12.69 -10.83 -27.41
N ARG A 151 13.04 -9.76 -26.68
CA ARG A 151 12.09 -8.82 -26.05
C ARG A 151 11.09 -9.55 -25.16
N GLN A 152 11.61 -10.46 -24.33
CA GLN A 152 10.82 -11.25 -23.39
C GLN A 152 10.90 -10.68 -21.97
N SER A 153 9.77 -10.30 -21.39
CA SER A 153 9.61 -9.85 -20.01
C SER A 153 9.76 -11.00 -19.00
N PRO A 154 10.06 -10.71 -17.72
CA PRO A 154 10.28 -11.73 -16.68
C PRO A 154 8.96 -12.35 -16.19
N ILE A 155 8.05 -12.74 -17.08
CA ILE A 155 6.73 -13.29 -16.74
C ILE A 155 6.34 -14.39 -17.72
N ASP A 156 5.48 -15.32 -17.30
CA ASP A 156 5.04 -16.40 -18.17
C ASP A 156 4.00 -15.93 -19.21
N SER A 157 4.45 -15.70 -20.44
CA SER A 157 3.60 -15.24 -21.55
C SER A 157 2.53 -16.24 -21.98
N PHE A 158 2.60 -17.50 -21.53
CA PHE A 158 1.50 -18.44 -21.75
C PHE A 158 0.24 -18.07 -20.94
N PHE A 159 0.42 -17.43 -19.78
CA PHE A 159 -0.66 -16.95 -18.91
C PHE A 159 -0.89 -15.45 -19.03
N PHE A 160 0.16 -14.68 -19.34
CA PHE A 160 0.14 -13.22 -19.47
C PHE A 160 0.59 -12.76 -20.88
N PRO A 161 -0.19 -13.06 -21.93
CA PRO A 161 0.24 -13.02 -23.32
C PRO A 161 0.56 -11.64 -23.88
N TYR A 162 0.08 -10.57 -23.24
CA TYR A 162 0.28 -9.20 -23.72
C TYR A 162 1.42 -8.45 -23.02
N MET A 163 2.03 -9.04 -21.99
CA MET A 163 3.12 -8.37 -21.27
C MET A 163 4.34 -8.15 -22.17
N GLU A 164 4.55 -9.02 -23.16
CA GLU A 164 5.64 -8.92 -24.14
C GLU A 164 5.49 -7.75 -25.12
N ALA A 165 4.25 -7.27 -25.33
CA ALA A 165 4.03 -6.06 -26.11
C ALA A 165 4.61 -4.82 -25.40
N ASN A 166 4.79 -4.91 -24.09
CA ASN A 166 5.25 -3.88 -23.17
C ASN A 166 6.63 -4.24 -22.58
N PHE A 167 7.50 -4.84 -23.40
CA PHE A 167 8.85 -5.20 -22.99
C PHE A 167 9.62 -4.00 -22.43
N ASP A 168 10.30 -4.20 -21.29
CA ASP A 168 11.13 -3.18 -20.61
C ASP A 168 10.36 -1.94 -20.14
N GLU A 169 9.06 -2.11 -19.84
CA GLU A 169 8.20 -1.06 -19.30
C GLU A 169 7.97 -1.21 -17.79
N ALA A 170 7.56 -0.09 -17.17
CA ALA A 170 7.24 0.00 -15.76
C ALA A 170 5.73 -0.06 -15.51
N TYR A 171 5.35 -0.81 -14.47
CA TYR A 171 3.98 -0.97 -14.00
C TYR A 171 3.81 -0.33 -12.64
N TRP A 172 2.68 0.33 -12.40
CA TRP A 172 2.38 0.89 -11.08
C TRP A 172 2.25 -0.19 -10.00
N THR A 173 2.67 0.17 -8.78
CA THR A 173 2.35 -0.56 -7.57
C THR A 173 1.45 0.27 -6.65
N ALA A 174 0.90 -0.33 -5.60
CA ALA A 174 0.07 0.34 -4.60
C ALA A 174 0.85 1.25 -3.63
N THR A 175 2.17 1.40 -3.80
CA THR A 175 3.04 1.97 -2.77
C THR A 175 3.40 3.42 -3.09
N PHE A 176 2.76 4.36 -2.40
CA PHE A 176 3.12 5.78 -2.42
C PHE A 176 4.40 6.04 -1.62
N THR A 177 5.18 7.03 -2.04
CA THR A 177 6.30 7.56 -1.26
C THR A 177 6.52 9.05 -1.55
N GLN A 178 6.99 9.78 -0.55
CA GLN A 178 7.52 11.12 -0.80
C GLN A 178 9.01 11.00 -1.16
N TYR A 179 9.39 11.58 -2.30
CA TYR A 179 10.79 11.63 -2.73
C TYR A 179 11.31 13.07 -2.51
N PRO A 180 12.03 13.35 -1.39
CA PRO A 180 12.27 14.70 -0.89
C PRO A 180 13.06 15.60 -1.83
N ASP A 181 13.97 15.03 -2.62
CA ASP A 181 14.80 15.78 -3.57
C ASP A 181 14.08 16.06 -4.90
N GLY A 182 12.83 15.61 -5.04
CA GLY A 182 12.11 15.69 -6.31
C GLY A 182 12.78 14.85 -7.41
N HIS A 183 12.14 14.80 -8.59
CA HIS A 183 12.85 14.38 -9.81
C HIS A 183 13.70 15.50 -10.42
N ASP A 184 13.43 16.74 -10.02
CA ASP A 184 14.10 17.93 -10.51
C ASP A 184 15.06 18.48 -9.45
N ILE A 185 16.30 18.72 -9.84
CA ILE A 185 17.37 19.28 -8.99
C ILE A 185 16.97 20.63 -8.35
N ASN A 186 16.02 21.36 -8.95
CA ASN A 186 15.46 22.60 -8.41
C ASN A 186 13.94 22.57 -8.53
N PRO A 187 13.19 22.21 -7.47
CA PRO A 187 11.74 22.28 -7.51
C PRO A 187 11.28 23.73 -7.69
N VAL A 188 10.43 23.98 -8.68
CA VAL A 188 9.81 25.29 -8.91
C VAL A 188 8.37 25.27 -8.39
N GLU A 189 7.98 26.28 -7.62
CA GLU A 189 6.60 26.42 -7.15
C GLU A 189 5.63 26.50 -8.35
N GLY A 190 4.66 25.60 -8.41
CA GLY A 190 3.77 25.46 -9.57
C GLY A 190 4.36 24.65 -10.74
N ASP A 191 5.50 23.99 -10.56
CA ASP A 191 5.97 22.95 -11.48
C ASP A 191 5.33 21.61 -11.12
N TRP A 192 4.25 21.28 -11.83
CA TRP A 192 3.45 20.05 -11.63
C TRP A 192 4.12 18.81 -12.23
N GLN A 193 5.29 18.98 -12.86
CA GLN A 193 6.00 17.87 -13.48
C GLN A 193 6.94 17.16 -12.52
N GLY A 194 7.49 17.89 -11.57
CA GLY A 194 8.25 17.35 -10.46
C GLY A 194 7.31 16.82 -9.37
N SER A 195 7.76 15.79 -8.65
CA SER A 195 7.15 15.30 -7.42
C SER A 195 7.20 16.37 -6.33
N ASN A 196 6.35 17.39 -6.42
CA ASN A 196 6.15 18.35 -5.34
C ASN A 196 5.37 17.68 -4.20
N ALA A 197 5.33 18.31 -3.03
CA ALA A 197 4.72 17.73 -1.83
C ALA A 197 3.25 17.29 -2.01
N THR A 198 2.52 17.86 -2.98
CA THR A 198 1.11 17.52 -3.26
C THR A 198 0.94 16.42 -4.29
N VAL A 199 1.86 16.27 -5.24
CA VAL A 199 1.84 15.22 -6.28
C VAL A 199 2.50 13.94 -5.75
N GLY A 200 3.70 14.07 -5.17
CA GLY A 200 4.50 12.97 -4.65
C GLY A 200 4.96 11.96 -5.71
N SER A 201 5.44 10.81 -5.25
CA SER A 201 5.92 9.72 -6.11
C SER A 201 5.29 8.39 -5.70
N ALA A 202 5.32 7.42 -6.59
CA ALA A 202 4.92 6.05 -6.28
C ALA A 202 5.96 5.08 -6.83
N TYR A 203 6.08 3.93 -6.19
CA TYR A 203 6.95 2.88 -6.71
C TYR A 203 6.34 2.21 -7.94
N VAL A 204 7.25 1.69 -8.77
CA VAL A 204 6.91 0.90 -9.94
C VAL A 204 7.57 -0.47 -9.83
N MET A 205 6.99 -1.43 -10.53
CA MET A 205 7.64 -2.69 -10.87
C MET A 205 8.16 -2.59 -12.30
N TRP A 206 9.48 -2.64 -12.48
CA TRP A 206 10.11 -2.62 -13.80
C TRP A 206 10.16 -4.04 -14.38
N MET A 207 9.64 -4.25 -15.59
CA MET A 207 9.58 -5.58 -16.21
C MET A 207 10.87 -5.95 -16.97
N ALA A 208 12.02 -5.85 -16.28
CA ALA A 208 13.34 -6.22 -16.80
C ALA A 208 14.05 -7.24 -15.90
N ASP A 209 15.33 -7.51 -16.15
CA ASP A 209 16.15 -8.45 -15.37
C ASP A 209 16.36 -8.03 -13.91
N ASP A 210 16.22 -6.74 -13.61
CA ASP A 210 16.45 -6.17 -12.30
C ASP A 210 15.17 -5.96 -11.46
N PHE A 211 14.01 -6.49 -11.88
CA PHE A 211 12.71 -6.35 -11.18
C PHE A 211 12.77 -6.66 -9.67
N ALA A 212 13.72 -7.50 -9.25
CA ALA A 212 13.93 -7.86 -7.85
C ALA A 212 14.62 -6.74 -7.03
N TYR A 213 15.05 -5.64 -7.64
CA TYR A 213 15.74 -4.55 -6.96
C TYR A 213 14.77 -3.77 -6.04
N GLU A 214 14.89 -3.99 -4.74
CA GLU A 214 13.98 -3.46 -3.72
C GLU A 214 13.98 -1.93 -3.60
N ARG A 215 15.03 -1.26 -4.10
CA ARG A 215 15.22 0.19 -3.98
C ARG A 215 15.08 0.93 -5.30
N MET A 216 14.27 0.40 -6.22
CA MET A 216 13.97 1.10 -7.46
C MET A 216 13.50 2.53 -7.17
N PRO A 217 14.05 3.55 -7.86
CA PRO A 217 13.61 4.92 -7.66
C PRO A 217 12.11 5.03 -7.92
N PRO A 218 11.35 5.68 -7.03
CA PRO A 218 9.95 5.94 -7.29
C PRO A 218 9.81 6.87 -8.50
N ARG A 219 8.63 6.89 -9.12
CA ARG A 219 8.31 7.76 -10.27
C ARG A 219 7.28 8.77 -9.85
N SER A 220 7.30 9.95 -10.46
CA SER A 220 6.26 10.96 -10.29
C SER A 220 4.89 10.35 -10.58
N THR A 221 3.92 10.56 -9.68
CA THR A 221 2.56 10.01 -9.82
C THR A 221 1.82 10.55 -11.05
N ASN A 222 2.33 11.63 -11.65
CA ASN A 222 1.83 12.25 -12.87
C ASN A 222 2.51 11.76 -14.17
N GLU A 223 3.38 10.75 -14.13
CA GLU A 223 3.88 10.08 -15.34
C GLU A 223 2.93 8.95 -15.74
N PRO A 224 2.46 8.83 -17.00
CA PRO A 224 1.66 7.67 -17.38
C PRO A 224 2.49 6.39 -17.34
N ARG A 225 1.97 5.35 -16.68
CA ARG A 225 2.57 4.01 -16.66
C ARG A 225 1.51 2.94 -16.88
N LEU A 226 1.95 1.74 -17.19
CA LEU A 226 1.08 0.58 -17.29
C LEU A 226 0.60 0.16 -15.89
N SER A 227 -0.46 -0.63 -15.82
CA SER A 227 -0.97 -1.17 -14.56
C SER A 227 -1.62 -2.51 -14.79
N LEU A 228 -1.57 -3.37 -13.77
CA LEU A 228 -2.30 -4.62 -13.71
C LEU A 228 -2.95 -4.69 -12.33
N LEU A 229 -4.13 -5.29 -12.25
CA LEU A 229 -4.85 -5.44 -11.00
C LEU A 229 -4.64 -6.82 -10.39
N VAL A 230 -4.71 -6.87 -9.06
CA VAL A 230 -4.66 -8.10 -8.28
C VAL A 230 -5.78 -8.09 -7.24
N ARG A 231 -6.16 -9.29 -6.80
CA ARG A 231 -7.05 -9.51 -5.65
C ARG A 231 -6.59 -10.71 -4.83
N GLY A 232 -7.05 -10.75 -3.58
CA GLY A 232 -6.63 -11.72 -2.57
C GLY A 232 -5.93 -11.06 -1.38
N ASN A 233 -5.42 -11.89 -0.46
CA ASN A 233 -4.75 -11.40 0.74
C ASN A 233 -3.52 -10.57 0.37
N THR A 234 -3.44 -9.34 0.90
CA THR A 234 -2.33 -8.44 0.61
C THR A 234 -1.01 -8.98 1.10
N ILE A 235 -0.02 -9.08 0.20
CA ILE A 235 1.37 -9.33 0.57
C ILE A 235 2.07 -7.98 0.64
N ALA A 236 2.18 -7.40 1.84
CA ALA A 236 2.71 -6.06 2.02
C ALA A 236 4.17 -5.94 1.56
N ASP A 237 4.55 -4.74 1.09
CA ASP A 237 5.96 -4.39 0.88
C ASP A 237 6.68 -4.27 2.24
N GLU A 238 7.98 -4.60 2.26
CA GLU A 238 8.83 -4.37 3.43
C GLU A 238 9.12 -2.86 3.55
N LEU A 239 8.79 -2.28 4.71
CA LEU A 239 9.06 -0.88 5.06
C LEU A 239 10.13 -0.82 6.16
N ASP A 240 11.38 -0.55 5.77
CA ASP A 240 12.55 -0.49 6.67
C ASP A 240 12.63 0.81 7.51
N ASP A 241 11.66 1.72 7.36
CA ASP A 241 11.70 3.08 7.88
C ASP A 241 10.84 3.32 9.13
N THR A 242 10.18 2.28 9.65
CA THR A 242 9.27 2.33 10.80
C THR A 242 9.93 2.91 12.06
N ILE A 243 9.19 3.78 12.76
CA ILE A 243 9.51 4.31 14.09
C ILE A 243 8.49 3.72 15.08
N ALA A 244 8.96 2.88 16.01
CA ALA A 244 8.07 2.19 16.96
C ALA A 244 7.47 3.12 18.04
N GLU A 245 8.12 4.25 18.30
CA GLU A 245 7.67 5.25 19.26
C GLU A 245 8.38 6.59 19.00
N ILE A 246 7.64 7.68 19.07
CA ILE A 246 8.21 9.03 19.12
C ILE A 246 8.65 9.33 20.56
N THR A 247 9.96 9.42 20.76
CA THR A 247 10.57 9.73 22.07
C THR A 247 10.75 11.23 22.31
N VAL A 248 10.57 12.05 21.28
CA VAL A 248 10.62 13.51 21.39
C VAL A 248 9.30 14.01 21.97
N GLU A 249 9.35 14.99 22.87
CA GLU A 249 8.16 15.58 23.48
C GLU A 249 7.24 16.22 22.41
N MET A 250 6.03 15.66 22.25
CA MET A 250 5.01 16.17 21.33
C MET A 250 4.03 17.10 22.05
N LYS A 251 4.41 18.36 22.19
CA LYS A 251 3.54 19.34 22.87
C LYS A 251 2.27 19.58 22.06
N PRO A 252 1.10 19.61 22.72
CA PRO A 252 -0.14 20.06 22.09
C PRO A 252 0.01 21.47 21.52
N GLU A 253 -0.74 21.75 20.47
CA GLU A 253 -0.72 23.05 19.81
C GLU A 253 -1.38 24.13 20.68
N ILE A 254 -0.84 25.34 20.59
CA ILE A 254 -1.34 26.54 21.28
C ILE A 254 -2.07 27.40 20.24
N ASN A 255 -3.40 27.31 20.18
CA ASN A 255 -4.22 28.07 19.22
C ASN A 255 -4.68 29.43 19.78
N ALA A 256 -3.92 30.49 19.49
CA ALA A 256 -4.18 31.84 20.01
C ALA A 256 -5.30 32.61 19.30
N GLU A 257 -5.67 32.19 18.10
CA GLU A 257 -6.63 32.89 17.24
C GLU A 257 -8.04 32.31 17.36
N GLY A 258 -8.19 31.19 18.09
CA GLY A 258 -9.46 30.68 18.61
C GLY A 258 -10.28 29.80 17.66
N ASN A 259 -9.85 29.61 16.41
CA ASN A 259 -10.53 28.70 15.48
C ASN A 259 -9.52 27.87 14.65
N GLU A 260 -9.05 26.76 15.20
CA GLU A 260 -8.09 25.87 14.55
C GLU A 260 -8.69 25.19 13.31
N ASP A 261 -10.01 24.96 13.32
CA ASP A 261 -10.72 24.32 12.22
C ASP A 261 -10.73 25.20 10.96
N ALA A 262 -10.51 26.52 11.08
CA ALA A 262 -10.34 27.40 9.92
C ALA A 262 -8.92 27.35 9.32
N THR A 263 -7.92 26.88 10.07
CA THR A 263 -6.50 26.91 9.71
C THR A 263 -5.85 25.54 9.67
N TRP A 264 -6.63 24.46 9.72
CA TRP A 264 -6.14 23.07 9.82
C TRP A 264 -5.10 22.70 8.77
N GLN A 265 -5.17 23.30 7.57
CA GLN A 265 -4.23 23.06 6.46
C GLN A 265 -2.78 23.48 6.77
N GLN A 266 -2.57 24.28 7.82
CA GLN A 266 -1.23 24.61 8.29
C GLN A 266 -0.54 23.41 8.97
N ARG A 267 -1.33 22.48 9.51
CA ARG A 267 -0.86 21.34 10.27
C ARG A 267 -1.08 20.02 9.54
N PHE A 268 -2.26 19.80 8.99
CA PHE A 268 -2.63 18.49 8.47
C PHE A 268 -2.72 18.44 6.96
N VAL A 269 -2.51 17.25 6.43
CA VAL A 269 -2.76 16.90 5.03
C VAL A 269 -3.66 15.66 4.99
N LYS A 270 -4.78 15.74 4.28
CA LYS A 270 -5.66 14.59 4.03
C LYS A 270 -4.99 13.65 3.02
N ARG A 271 -4.93 12.36 3.39
CA ARG A 271 -4.33 11.29 2.58
C ARG A 271 -5.39 10.32 2.05
N GLY A 272 -5.17 9.85 0.82
CA GLY A 272 -5.98 8.84 0.13
C GLY A 272 -5.67 7.41 0.58
N GLU A 273 -6.30 6.44 -0.08
CA GLU A 273 -6.25 5.01 0.28
C GLU A 273 -4.85 4.40 0.32
N HIS A 274 -3.95 4.91 -0.52
CA HIS A 274 -2.56 4.44 -0.63
C HIS A 274 -1.57 5.39 0.06
N GLY A 275 -2.05 6.35 0.87
CA GLY A 275 -1.21 7.27 1.64
C GLY A 275 -0.79 8.55 0.91
N GLN A 276 -1.18 8.74 -0.34
CA GLN A 276 -0.90 9.95 -1.13
C GLN A 276 -1.68 11.17 -0.63
N PRO A 277 -1.13 12.40 -0.75
CA PRO A 277 -1.92 13.61 -0.53
C PRO A 277 -3.08 13.65 -1.52
N LEU A 278 -4.30 13.82 -1.01
CA LEU A 278 -5.46 14.06 -1.85
C LEU A 278 -5.27 15.37 -2.61
N ARG A 279 -5.66 15.39 -3.89
CA ARG A 279 -5.60 16.63 -4.66
C ARG A 279 -6.52 17.71 -4.08
N ASP A 280 -7.75 17.31 -3.73
CA ASP A 280 -8.69 18.19 -3.04
C ASP A 280 -8.56 18.02 -1.53
N GLN A 281 -7.84 18.94 -0.89
CA GLN A 281 -7.73 18.96 0.57
C GLN A 281 -9.06 19.31 1.27
N ASN A 282 -10.08 19.78 0.54
CA ASN A 282 -11.42 19.99 1.08
C ASN A 282 -12.34 18.77 0.92
N ALA A 283 -11.85 17.65 0.39
CA ALA A 283 -12.63 16.43 0.24
C ALA A 283 -13.31 16.02 1.57
N GLU A 284 -14.59 15.66 1.49
CA GLU A 284 -15.37 15.24 2.66
C GLU A 284 -14.98 13.84 3.15
N GLN A 285 -14.35 13.05 2.29
CA GLN A 285 -13.91 11.69 2.56
C GLN A 285 -12.41 11.55 2.30
N TRP A 286 -11.71 10.92 3.23
CA TRP A 286 -10.28 10.61 3.16
C TRP A 286 -9.97 9.44 4.10
N HIS A 287 -8.81 8.82 3.94
CA HIS A 287 -8.48 7.57 4.65
C HIS A 287 -7.60 7.82 5.88
N CYS A 288 -6.58 8.68 5.76
CA CYS A 288 -5.69 9.01 6.87
C CYS A 288 -5.32 10.48 6.90
N THR A 289 -4.92 10.95 8.08
CA THR A 289 -4.52 12.34 8.30
C THR A 289 -3.03 12.38 8.57
N GLN A 290 -2.25 13.09 7.75
CA GLN A 290 -0.85 13.39 8.05
C GLN A 290 -0.74 14.60 8.98
N ASP A 291 0.13 14.55 9.98
CA ASP A 291 0.44 15.64 10.90
C ASP A 291 1.85 16.22 10.68
N ASN A 292 1.93 17.45 10.19
CA ASN A 292 3.17 18.17 9.92
C ASN A 292 3.56 19.15 11.03
N HIS A 293 2.81 19.23 12.14
CA HIS A 293 3.12 20.17 13.23
C HIS A 293 4.52 19.97 13.79
N TYR A 294 4.95 18.71 13.86
CA TYR A 294 6.17 18.31 14.53
C TYR A 294 7.40 18.26 13.61
N SER A 295 7.30 18.65 12.34
CA SER A 295 8.41 18.52 11.37
C SER A 295 9.70 19.25 11.78
N SER A 296 9.62 20.30 12.61
CA SER A 296 10.81 20.98 13.16
C SER A 296 11.51 20.18 14.26
N ALA A 297 10.75 19.44 15.08
CA ALA A 297 11.27 18.63 16.18
C ALA A 297 11.64 17.21 15.72
N LEU A 298 10.95 16.71 14.69
CA LEU A 298 11.08 15.39 14.08
C LEU A 298 11.29 15.56 12.58
N PRO A 299 12.48 16.04 12.16
CA PRO A 299 12.79 16.19 10.74
C PRO A 299 12.73 14.82 10.06
N ASN A 300 12.25 14.79 8.81
CA ASN A 300 12.11 13.59 8.00
C ASN A 300 11.27 12.49 8.67
N THR A 301 10.27 12.84 9.48
CA THR A 301 9.33 11.88 10.07
C THR A 301 7.96 12.12 9.48
N ASP A 302 7.36 11.09 8.91
CA ASP A 302 5.97 11.08 8.50
C ASP A 302 5.11 10.54 9.64
N ILE A 303 4.07 11.28 10.02
CA ILE A 303 3.14 10.94 11.11
C ILE A 303 1.74 10.85 10.51
N LEU A 304 1.17 9.65 10.51
CA LEU A 304 -0.17 9.39 10.01
C LEU A 304 -1.09 8.96 11.14
N TRP A 305 -2.28 9.55 11.16
CA TRP A 305 -3.39 9.20 12.05
C TRP A 305 -4.48 8.48 11.28
N GLN A 306 -4.93 7.36 11.83
CA GLN A 306 -6.06 6.61 11.30
C GLN A 306 -7.34 7.42 11.50
N ARG A 307 -8.21 7.43 10.48
CA ARG A 307 -9.61 7.84 10.62
C ARG A 307 -10.44 6.72 11.23
N VAL A 308 -11.32 7.08 12.17
CA VAL A 308 -12.17 6.14 12.90
C VAL A 308 -13.65 6.41 12.60
N SER A 309 -14.54 5.48 12.95
CA SER A 309 -15.98 5.73 12.96
C SER A 309 -16.42 6.07 14.39
N GLN A 310 -17.35 7.02 14.53
CA GLN A 310 -17.95 7.32 15.83
C GLN A 310 -18.78 6.15 16.37
N ASP A 311 -19.28 5.29 15.49
CA ASP A 311 -20.06 4.09 15.81
C ASP A 311 -19.20 2.82 15.95
N SER A 312 -17.87 2.94 15.89
CA SER A 312 -16.96 1.81 16.08
C SER A 312 -17.20 1.13 17.43
N ALA A 313 -17.19 -0.21 17.43
CA ALA A 313 -17.32 -0.99 18.65
C ALA A 313 -16.17 -0.68 19.62
N LEU A 314 -16.50 -0.63 20.91
CA LEU A 314 -15.48 -0.55 21.97
C LEU A 314 -14.74 -1.90 22.07
N MET A 315 -13.45 -1.83 22.32
CA MET A 315 -12.55 -2.98 22.32
C MET A 315 -11.87 -3.12 23.68
N SER A 316 -11.74 -4.35 24.18
CA SER A 316 -10.75 -4.66 25.23
C SER A 316 -9.34 -4.41 24.71
N PHE A 317 -8.35 -4.37 25.60
CA PHE A 317 -6.96 -4.15 25.18
C PHE A 317 -6.49 -5.22 24.16
N SER A 318 -6.77 -6.50 24.45
CA SER A 318 -6.47 -7.61 23.53
C SER A 318 -7.21 -7.54 22.19
N GLN A 319 -8.43 -6.99 22.17
CA GLN A 319 -9.17 -6.75 20.93
C GLN A 319 -8.55 -5.59 20.13
N ALA A 320 -8.04 -4.57 20.82
CA ALA A 320 -7.32 -3.47 20.18
C ALA A 320 -6.01 -3.95 19.52
N GLU A 321 -5.27 -4.86 20.15
CA GLU A 321 -4.08 -5.50 19.56
C GLU A 321 -4.43 -6.34 18.32
N ALA A 322 -5.53 -7.10 18.37
CA ALA A 322 -6.02 -7.85 17.21
C ALA A 322 -6.45 -6.92 16.07
N TYR A 323 -7.08 -5.80 16.39
CA TYR A 323 -7.45 -4.76 15.43
C TYR A 323 -6.22 -4.12 14.77
N VAL A 324 -5.14 -3.85 15.53
CA VAL A 324 -3.86 -3.40 14.96
C VAL A 324 -3.33 -4.39 13.92
N ALA A 325 -3.33 -5.69 14.25
CA ALA A 325 -2.87 -6.73 13.33
C ALA A 325 -3.72 -6.79 12.05
N GLU A 326 -5.04 -6.62 12.16
CA GLU A 326 -5.97 -6.55 11.01
C GLU A 326 -5.67 -5.34 10.12
N ILE A 327 -5.55 -4.14 10.69
CA ILE A 327 -5.26 -2.92 9.93
C ILE A 327 -3.91 -2.99 9.20
N ASN A 328 -2.90 -3.60 9.84
CA ASN A 328 -1.59 -3.81 9.21
C ASN A 328 -1.64 -4.82 8.05
N GLN A 329 -2.51 -5.84 8.12
CA GLN A 329 -2.75 -6.75 6.99
C GLN A 329 -3.48 -6.05 5.84
N LEU A 330 -4.41 -5.13 6.15
CA LEU A 330 -5.12 -4.32 5.14
C LEU A 330 -4.24 -3.23 4.52
N THR A 331 -3.05 -2.99 5.07
CA THR A 331 -2.10 -1.96 4.59
C THR A 331 -2.74 -0.58 4.49
N LEU A 332 -3.57 -0.18 5.47
CA LEU A 332 -4.33 1.09 5.44
C LEU A 332 -3.40 2.26 5.11
N CYS A 333 -3.75 3.07 4.09
CA CYS A 333 -2.92 4.19 3.62
C CYS A 333 -1.54 3.77 3.09
N GLY A 334 -1.41 2.54 2.59
CA GLY A 334 -0.15 1.97 2.12
C GLY A 334 0.82 1.60 3.25
N ARG A 335 0.32 1.48 4.49
CA ARG A 335 1.13 1.30 5.71
C ARG A 335 0.80 0.01 6.43
N ASN A 336 1.83 -0.70 6.91
CA ASN A 336 1.71 -1.94 7.70
C ASN A 336 2.38 -1.82 9.08
N ASP A 337 2.63 -0.59 9.52
CA ASP A 337 3.29 -0.22 10.78
C ASP A 337 2.37 0.57 11.72
N TRP A 338 1.06 0.41 11.57
CA TRP A 338 0.07 0.96 12.50
C TRP A 338 0.24 0.35 13.87
N ARG A 339 0.06 1.18 14.89
CA ARG A 339 0.13 0.79 16.31
C ARG A 339 -0.79 1.66 17.15
N LEU A 340 -1.06 1.20 18.37
CA LEU A 340 -1.62 2.08 19.39
C LEU A 340 -0.62 3.21 19.67
N PRO A 341 -1.07 4.47 19.75
CA PRO A 341 -0.20 5.58 20.08
C PRO A 341 0.28 5.47 21.52
N THR A 342 1.39 6.10 21.87
CA THR A 342 1.72 6.37 23.27
C THR A 342 0.79 7.44 23.85
N GLU A 343 0.78 7.57 25.17
CA GLU A 343 0.07 8.65 25.85
C GLU A 343 0.49 10.03 25.31
N THR A 344 1.79 10.26 25.13
CA THR A 344 2.32 11.53 24.61
C THR A 344 1.89 11.77 23.17
N GLU A 345 1.95 10.76 22.32
CA GLU A 345 1.53 10.85 20.93
C GLU A 345 0.03 11.15 20.81
N LEU A 346 -0.82 10.48 21.59
CA LEU A 346 -2.26 10.70 21.51
C LEU A 346 -2.66 12.07 22.07
N LYS A 347 -2.00 12.51 23.16
CA LYS A 347 -2.18 13.86 23.72
C LYS A 347 -1.76 14.97 22.77
N SER A 348 -0.89 14.69 21.79
CA SER A 348 -0.47 15.66 20.77
C SER A 348 -1.63 16.21 19.93
N LEU A 349 -2.77 15.52 19.92
CA LEU A 349 -4.00 15.93 19.23
C LEU A 349 -4.85 16.94 20.04
N TYR A 350 -4.46 17.26 21.27
CA TYR A 350 -5.13 18.29 22.06
C TYR A 350 -4.77 19.70 21.61
N ILE A 351 -5.61 20.65 22.05
CA ILE A 351 -5.27 22.06 22.14
C ILE A 351 -5.02 22.40 23.61
N ASP A 352 -3.91 23.11 23.88
CA ASP A 352 -3.62 23.65 25.21
C ASP A 352 -4.55 24.83 25.50
N ALA A 353 -5.53 24.58 26.37
CA ALA A 353 -6.52 25.56 26.77
C ALA A 353 -6.00 26.51 27.87
N PHE A 354 -5.11 25.99 28.72
CA PHE A 354 -4.58 26.72 29.87
C PHE A 354 -3.65 27.86 29.46
N ALA A 355 -2.88 27.68 28.39
CA ALA A 355 -2.03 28.71 27.80
C ALA A 355 -2.78 30.02 27.44
N PHE A 356 -4.12 30.02 27.46
CA PHE A 356 -5.00 31.14 27.16
C PHE A 356 -5.80 31.69 28.33
N ASN A 357 -5.44 31.37 29.57
CA ASN A 357 -6.20 31.77 30.77
C ASN A 357 -7.68 31.36 30.72
N MET A 358 -8.00 30.26 30.02
CA MET A 358 -9.32 29.66 30.15
C MET A 358 -9.40 28.99 31.51
N GLU A 359 -10.07 29.66 32.46
CA GLU A 359 -10.24 29.14 33.82
C GLU A 359 -10.96 27.80 33.80
N GLY A 360 -10.32 26.79 34.39
CA GLY A 360 -10.92 25.47 34.53
C GLY A 360 -10.71 24.52 33.35
N PHE A 361 -9.71 24.70 32.48
CA PHE A 361 -9.35 23.68 31.47
C PHE A 361 -7.85 23.57 31.31
N SER A 362 -7.31 22.33 31.37
CA SER A 362 -5.92 22.04 31.01
C SER A 362 -5.79 21.78 29.51
N TYR A 363 -6.62 20.88 28.98
CA TYR A 363 -6.63 20.47 27.57
C TYR A 363 -8.07 20.21 27.10
N ARG A 364 -8.30 20.39 25.80
CA ARG A 364 -9.53 19.98 25.11
C ARG A 364 -9.21 19.22 23.82
N ALA A 365 -10.20 18.48 23.31
CA ALA A 365 -10.12 17.91 21.97
C ALA A 365 -9.90 19.01 20.90
N GLY A 366 -8.95 18.80 19.98
CA GLY A 366 -8.64 19.71 18.88
C GLY A 366 -9.25 19.27 17.55
N TYR A 367 -9.51 20.23 16.67
CA TYR A 367 -9.93 19.99 15.28
C TYR A 367 -11.19 19.12 15.13
N SER A 368 -12.09 19.16 16.12
CA SER A 368 -13.26 18.29 16.22
C SER A 368 -14.35 18.62 15.21
N GLN A 369 -14.23 19.71 14.45
CA GLN A 369 -15.18 20.08 13.39
C GLN A 369 -14.61 19.88 11.99
N SER A 370 -13.30 19.67 11.86
CA SER A 370 -12.59 19.49 10.59
C SER A 370 -11.91 18.13 10.49
N ILE A 371 -10.69 18.01 11.01
CA ILE A 371 -9.79 16.87 10.77
C ILE A 371 -10.05 15.68 11.68
N PHE A 372 -10.42 15.95 12.93
CA PHE A 372 -10.74 14.92 13.92
C PHE A 372 -12.23 14.96 14.29
N ASN A 373 -13.09 15.27 13.31
CA ASN A 373 -14.54 15.19 13.46
C ASN A 373 -15.09 13.77 13.68
N ASP A 374 -14.23 12.76 13.54
CA ASP A 374 -14.48 11.36 13.88
C ASP A 374 -14.13 11.02 15.34
N THR A 375 -13.45 11.91 16.07
CA THR A 375 -13.22 11.73 17.51
C THR A 375 -14.52 11.94 18.27
N LEU A 376 -14.91 10.95 19.09
CA LEU A 376 -16.05 11.13 19.97
C LEU A 376 -15.64 12.04 21.14
N VAL A 377 -16.27 13.21 21.21
CA VAL A 377 -16.09 14.13 22.33
C VAL A 377 -17.26 13.97 23.31
N ALA A 378 -17.01 13.31 24.44
CA ALA A 378 -18.00 13.00 25.47
C ALA A 378 -17.32 12.64 26.80
N GLU A 379 -18.07 12.64 27.90
CA GLU A 379 -17.57 12.15 29.19
C GLU A 379 -17.13 10.67 29.09
N ASN A 380 -15.96 10.34 29.63
CA ASN A 380 -15.37 8.98 29.59
C ASN A 380 -15.12 8.43 28.16
N SER A 381 -14.84 9.29 27.19
CA SER A 381 -14.49 8.94 25.81
C SER A 381 -13.04 8.42 25.66
N TYR A 382 -12.67 7.42 26.46
CA TYR A 382 -11.31 6.91 26.46
C TYR A 382 -10.92 6.21 25.15
N TYR A 383 -9.67 6.44 24.75
CA TYR A 383 -8.97 5.75 23.67
C TYR A 383 -7.73 5.04 24.23
N TRP A 384 -7.53 3.78 23.83
CA TRP A 384 -6.37 2.99 24.24
C TRP A 384 -5.06 3.58 23.73
N THR A 385 -4.02 3.47 24.56
CA THR A 385 -2.63 3.76 24.21
C THR A 385 -1.78 2.52 24.47
N GLN A 386 -0.59 2.44 23.86
CA GLN A 386 0.41 1.43 24.20
C GLN A 386 1.21 1.76 25.46
N THR A 387 0.93 2.89 26.13
CA THR A 387 1.63 3.26 27.37
C THR A 387 1.10 2.41 28.52
N GLU A 388 2.00 1.67 29.15
CA GLU A 388 1.69 0.84 30.32
C GLU A 388 1.32 1.71 31.53
N ASP A 389 0.42 1.21 32.39
CA ASP A 389 0.18 1.86 33.68
C ASP A 389 1.43 1.78 34.58
N LEU A 390 1.65 2.82 35.38
CA LEU A 390 2.83 2.91 36.24
C LEU A 390 2.81 1.90 37.40
N TYR A 391 1.63 1.54 37.88
CA TYR A 391 1.44 0.73 39.09
C TYR A 391 1.05 -0.72 38.78
N ASP A 392 0.30 -0.96 37.71
CA ASP A 392 -0.12 -2.30 37.28
C ASP A 392 0.03 -2.52 35.76
N PRO A 393 1.27 -2.52 35.22
CA PRO A 393 1.52 -2.65 33.79
C PRO A 393 1.09 -4.01 33.20
N GLU A 394 0.90 -5.03 34.04
CA GLU A 394 0.47 -6.37 33.59
C GLU A 394 -1.02 -6.44 33.28
N ASN A 395 -1.85 -5.58 33.92
CA ASN A 395 -3.31 -5.65 33.82
C ASN A 395 -3.95 -4.32 33.38
N GLU A 396 -3.20 -3.22 33.38
CA GLU A 396 -3.67 -1.89 33.05
C GLU A 396 -2.77 -1.20 32.02
N SER A 397 -3.41 -0.40 31.17
CA SER A 397 -2.72 0.51 30.25
C SER A 397 -3.35 1.88 30.33
N ILE A 398 -2.57 2.90 30.00
CA ILE A 398 -3.07 4.27 29.97
C ILE A 398 -4.08 4.40 28.83
N ALA A 399 -5.21 5.00 29.13
CA ALA A 399 -6.18 5.46 28.15
C ALA A 399 -6.37 6.97 28.27
N VAL A 400 -6.59 7.62 27.13
CA VAL A 400 -6.67 9.09 27.00
C VAL A 400 -8.09 9.47 26.61
N ALA A 401 -8.72 10.37 27.36
CA ALA A 401 -10.11 10.80 27.14
C ALA A 401 -10.20 12.13 26.37
N PHE A 402 -10.88 12.12 25.23
CA PHE A 402 -11.19 13.32 24.44
C PHE A 402 -12.55 13.88 24.84
N GLN A 403 -12.60 14.83 25.77
CA GLN A 403 -13.85 15.40 26.28
C GLN A 403 -13.88 16.93 26.10
N ASP A 404 -15.08 17.51 26.19
CA ASP A 404 -15.29 18.95 26.01
C ASP A 404 -14.54 19.76 27.07
N GLU A 405 -14.32 19.15 28.23
CA GLU A 405 -13.82 19.78 29.45
C GLU A 405 -12.91 18.80 30.20
N TRP A 406 -11.65 19.16 30.46
CA TRP A 406 -10.70 18.38 31.28
C TRP A 406 -10.24 17.04 30.68
N SER A 407 -9.80 17.04 29.43
CA SER A 407 -9.17 15.85 28.85
C SER A 407 -8.00 15.34 29.70
N GLU A 408 -8.04 14.07 30.08
CA GLU A 408 -7.08 13.44 30.99
C GLU A 408 -6.62 12.05 30.53
N SER A 409 -5.59 11.54 31.20
CA SER A 409 -5.15 10.16 31.08
C SER A 409 -5.49 9.40 32.35
N SER A 410 -5.79 8.12 32.21
CA SER A 410 -6.05 7.24 33.36
C SER A 410 -5.56 5.83 33.07
N GLY A 411 -5.02 5.15 34.08
CA GLY A 411 -4.79 3.70 34.03
C GLY A 411 -6.13 2.98 33.96
N ARG A 412 -6.29 2.10 32.97
CA ARG A 412 -7.54 1.39 32.70
C ARG A 412 -7.29 -0.12 32.62
N PRO A 413 -8.09 -0.94 33.33
CA PRO A 413 -8.00 -2.40 33.25
C PRO A 413 -8.18 -2.90 31.82
N HIS A 414 -7.36 -3.85 31.38
CA HIS A 414 -7.45 -4.47 30.06
C HIS A 414 -8.80 -5.15 29.77
N THR A 415 -9.58 -5.43 30.84
CA THR A 415 -10.94 -5.98 30.77
C THR A 415 -12.01 -4.94 30.43
N GLU A 416 -11.74 -3.65 30.62
CA GLU A 416 -12.61 -2.56 30.15
C GLU A 416 -12.56 -2.45 28.64
N THR A 417 -13.57 -1.81 28.05
CA THR A 417 -13.66 -1.61 26.61
C THR A 417 -13.60 -0.13 26.26
N HIS A 418 -12.65 0.26 25.42
CA HIS A 418 -12.44 1.65 25.01
C HIS A 418 -12.28 1.75 23.49
N ARG A 419 -12.17 2.99 23.00
CA ARG A 419 -11.98 3.25 21.56
C ARG A 419 -10.52 3.05 21.17
N VAL A 420 -10.31 2.94 19.86
CA VAL A 420 -8.97 2.81 19.28
C VAL A 420 -8.84 3.81 18.16
N ARG A 421 -7.74 4.55 18.16
CA ARG A 421 -7.25 5.34 17.02
C ARG A 421 -5.78 5.00 16.87
N LEU A 422 -5.38 4.57 15.69
CA LEU A 422 -4.01 4.15 15.43
C LEU A 422 -3.16 5.31 14.91
N ILE A 423 -1.86 5.19 15.16
CA ILE A 423 -0.81 6.03 14.60
C ILE A 423 0.13 5.15 13.78
N SER A 424 0.64 5.67 12.66
CA SER A 424 1.75 5.11 11.90
C SER A 424 2.83 6.17 11.80
N THR A 425 4.08 5.77 11.99
CA THR A 425 5.22 6.69 12.00
C THR A 425 6.42 6.05 11.32
N SER A 426 6.94 6.68 10.27
CA SER A 426 8.22 6.29 9.66
C SER A 426 9.09 7.48 9.33
N ARG A 427 10.33 7.18 8.99
CA ARG A 427 11.21 8.14 8.35
C ARG A 427 10.75 8.36 6.90
N ALA A 428 10.64 9.60 6.48
CA ALA A 428 10.55 9.93 5.05
C ALA A 428 11.86 9.48 4.39
N GLN A 429 11.75 8.70 3.30
CA GLN A 429 12.90 8.09 2.61
C GLN A 429 13.65 9.06 1.70
#